data_AF-A0A4Y2ARM6-F1
#
_entry.id   AF-A0A4Y2ARM6-F1
#
_cell.length_a   1.000
_cell.length_b   1.000
_cell.length_c   1.000
_cell.angle_alpha   90.00
_cell.angle_beta   90.00
_cell.angle_gamma   90.00
#
_symmetry.space_group_name_H-M   'P 1'
#
loop_
_entity.id
_entity.type
_entity.pdbx_description
1 polymer ?
#
loop_
_entity_poly.entity_id
_entity_poly.type
_entity_poly.pdbx_seq_one_letter_code
_entity_poly.pdbx_strand_id
1 'polypeptide(L)'
;MSFIERQLQTAVKNITCWANKNGFIISNQKTSCVHFCKIRGIHPHPKIFLKDTPIPVVSEAKFLGILFDEKLTFKPHILNLKQKCVKTLNLLKILSNTSWGADFQSLLKIYKSLILSKLDYDCMVYGSASKSALQILDPVHHLGLRLASGAFRTSPVHSLYVICGVPCLQLRRQTLSLKYYFRIKSDCEHPMYNRVLRPLFGMFYSNKKSYIPSFGHRMRLLIQDIDMENVDILAKEEETPPWTERNIAVIEDFSKQTKSLTPDSVYLQLFYSHRQQFSTYEAVFTDGSKTVNHVGSAVVFNHLTIAEKLHNYCSVFTAEIYAILKALHTIELQDIKKWIIYTDSKSSVEALLYSSRDSHPFVFQCIKLIYTLKTNGHEIKFCWIPGYVGIRGNEQVDRAAKT
;
A
#
# COMPACT_ATOMS: atom_id res chain seq x y z
N MET A 1 27.49 -24.88 21.36
CA MET A 1 27.91 -24.86 19.93
C MET A 1 27.59 -26.18 19.24
N SER A 2 28.08 -27.33 19.74
CA SER A 2 27.89 -28.65 19.10
C SER A 2 26.43 -29.02 18.77
N PHE A 3 25.48 -28.75 19.66
CA PHE A 3 24.06 -29.01 19.38
C PHE A 3 23.52 -28.17 18.21
N ILE A 4 23.80 -26.86 18.22
CA ILE A 4 23.33 -25.93 17.18
C ILE A 4 23.99 -26.28 15.84
N GLU A 5 25.31 -26.52 15.85
CA GLU A 5 26.05 -26.95 14.67
C GLU A 5 25.47 -28.23 14.07
N ARG A 6 25.16 -29.24 14.90
CA ARG A 6 24.52 -30.48 14.47
C ARG A 6 23.15 -30.23 13.84
N GLN A 7 22.31 -29.40 14.44
CA GLN A 7 21.00 -29.07 13.90
C GLN A 7 21.10 -28.33 12.56
N LEU A 8 22.00 -27.35 12.45
CA LEU A 8 22.26 -26.64 11.20
C LEU A 8 22.79 -27.59 10.11
N GLN A 9 23.72 -28.49 10.47
CA GLN A 9 24.25 -29.48 9.54
C GLN A 9 23.18 -30.44 9.04
N THR A 10 22.27 -30.90 9.92
CA THR A 10 21.11 -31.71 9.54
C THR A 10 20.19 -30.94 8.59
N ALA A 11 19.91 -29.67 8.86
CA ALA A 11 19.10 -28.83 7.98
C ALA A 11 19.74 -28.68 6.59
N VAL A 12 21.05 -28.42 6.51
CA VAL A 12 21.79 -28.35 5.24
C VAL A 12 21.72 -29.68 4.48
N LYS A 13 21.85 -30.82 5.17
CA LYS A 13 21.70 -32.15 4.57
C LYS A 13 20.31 -32.37 3.99
N ASN A 14 19.26 -32.02 4.74
CA ASN A 14 17.87 -32.14 4.29
C ASN A 14 17.60 -31.27 3.07
N ILE A 15 18.07 -30.01 3.07
CA ILE A 15 17.94 -29.10 1.92
C ILE A 15 18.68 -29.66 0.71
N THR A 16 19.89 -30.21 0.91
CA THR A 16 20.69 -30.81 -0.18
C THR A 16 20.00 -32.04 -0.76
N CYS A 17 19.43 -32.91 0.09
CA CYS A 17 18.68 -34.09 -0.34
C CYS A 17 17.44 -33.70 -1.15
N TRP A 18 16.67 -32.72 -0.65
CA TRP A 18 15.52 -32.19 -1.35
C TRP A 18 15.91 -31.56 -2.69
N ALA A 19 16.99 -30.77 -2.73
CA ALA A 19 17.49 -30.16 -3.96
C ALA A 19 17.84 -31.22 -5.00
N ASN A 20 18.63 -32.24 -4.61
CA ASN A 20 19.00 -33.34 -5.51
C ASN A 20 17.77 -34.11 -6.02
N LYS A 21 16.79 -34.41 -5.16
CA LYS A 21 15.55 -35.09 -5.54
C LYS A 21 14.74 -34.30 -6.58
N ASN A 22 14.81 -32.97 -6.55
CA ASN A 22 14.10 -32.09 -7.46
C ASN A 22 14.97 -31.55 -8.61
N GLY A 23 16.20 -32.08 -8.79
CA GLY A 23 17.09 -31.67 -9.88
C GLY A 23 17.80 -30.31 -9.70
N PHE A 24 17.79 -29.74 -8.49
CA PHE A 24 18.49 -28.49 -8.18
C PHE A 24 19.93 -28.73 -7.72
N ILE A 25 20.85 -27.86 -8.17
CA ILE A 25 22.25 -27.86 -7.76
C ILE A 25 22.55 -26.61 -6.94
N ILE A 26 22.99 -26.79 -5.69
CA ILE A 26 23.40 -25.69 -4.81
C ILE A 26 24.85 -25.32 -5.12
N SER A 27 25.11 -24.04 -5.38
CA SER A 27 26.46 -23.54 -5.66
C SER A 27 27.24 -23.32 -4.36
N ASN A 28 28.32 -24.07 -4.18
CA ASN A 28 29.20 -23.92 -3.00
C ASN A 28 29.82 -22.52 -2.95
N GLN A 29 30.23 -21.95 -4.10
CA GLN A 29 30.84 -20.62 -4.18
C GLN A 29 29.90 -19.48 -3.75
N LYS A 30 28.59 -19.64 -3.95
CA LYS A 30 27.58 -18.65 -3.57
C LYS A 30 27.00 -18.88 -2.17
N THR A 31 27.39 -19.97 -1.50
CA THR A 31 26.89 -20.32 -0.18
C THR A 31 27.83 -19.78 0.88
N SER A 32 27.29 -19.05 1.85
CA SER A 32 28.04 -18.51 2.98
C SER A 32 27.22 -18.61 4.26
N CYS A 33 27.90 -18.61 5.41
CA CYS A 33 27.29 -18.62 6.72
C CYS A 33 27.56 -17.27 7.40
N VAL A 34 26.53 -16.63 7.93
CA VAL A 34 26.68 -15.47 8.82
C VAL A 34 26.20 -15.86 10.20
N HIS A 35 27.07 -15.76 11.20
CA HIS A 35 26.71 -16.04 12.58
C HIS A 35 26.30 -14.74 13.27
N PHE A 36 24.99 -14.54 13.47
CA PHE A 36 24.49 -13.34 14.13
C PHE A 36 24.70 -13.38 15.64
N CYS A 37 25.59 -12.54 16.15
CA CYS A 37 25.95 -12.50 17.57
C CYS A 37 26.29 -11.09 18.05
N LYS A 38 25.73 -10.69 19.21
CA LYS A 38 26.04 -9.42 19.88
C LYS A 38 26.91 -9.60 21.13
N ILE A 39 27.25 -10.84 21.48
CA ILE A 39 28.07 -11.16 22.65
C ILE A 39 29.51 -10.72 22.35
N ARG A 40 30.13 -10.06 23.33
CA ARG A 40 31.54 -9.68 23.27
C ARG A 40 32.42 -10.85 23.71
N GLY A 41 33.61 -10.99 23.12
CA GLY A 41 34.55 -12.06 23.42
C GLY A 41 34.59 -13.15 22.36
N ILE A 42 35.48 -14.14 22.55
CA ILE A 42 35.72 -15.22 21.59
C ILE A 42 34.54 -16.20 21.63
N HIS A 43 33.91 -16.39 20.47
CA HIS A 43 32.87 -17.40 20.27
C HIS A 43 33.23 -18.17 18.99
N PRO A 44 33.43 -19.50 19.06
CA PRO A 44 33.88 -20.26 17.90
C PRO A 44 32.83 -20.23 16.79
N HIS A 45 33.25 -20.12 15.54
CA HIS A 45 32.32 -20.21 14.43
C HIS A 45 31.85 -21.66 14.22
N PRO A 46 30.58 -21.89 13.83
CA PRO A 46 30.09 -23.24 13.54
C PRO A 46 30.80 -23.78 12.29
N LYS A 47 31.17 -25.06 12.31
CA LYS A 47 31.73 -25.76 11.15
C LYS A 47 30.60 -26.47 10.41
N ILE A 48 30.15 -25.87 9.31
CA ILE A 48 29.06 -26.39 8.49
C ILE A 48 29.61 -26.78 7.12
N PHE A 49 29.22 -27.94 6.63
CA PHE A 49 29.64 -28.50 5.35
C PHE A 49 28.46 -28.60 4.40
N LEU A 50 28.69 -28.19 3.15
CA LEU A 50 27.80 -28.49 2.02
C LEU A 50 28.47 -29.60 1.20
N LYS A 51 27.89 -30.80 1.26
CA LYS A 51 28.57 -32.04 0.85
C LYS A 51 29.89 -32.19 1.63
N ASP A 52 31.03 -32.21 0.94
CA ASP A 52 32.36 -32.32 1.55
C ASP A 52 33.11 -30.98 1.62
N THR A 53 32.45 -29.88 1.23
CA THR A 53 33.08 -28.54 1.24
C THR A 53 32.62 -27.72 2.43
N PRO A 54 33.55 -27.11 3.21
CA PRO A 54 33.16 -26.22 4.31
C PRO A 54 32.53 -24.94 3.76
N ILE A 55 31.40 -24.55 4.35
CA ILE A 55 30.74 -23.28 4.04
C ILE A 55 31.55 -22.16 4.72
N PRO A 56 32.03 -21.14 3.99
CA PRO A 56 32.77 -20.05 4.57
C PRO A 56 31.88 -19.24 5.51
N VAL A 57 32.39 -18.96 6.71
CA VAL A 57 31.75 -18.04 7.64
C VAL A 57 32.23 -16.62 7.33
N VAL A 58 31.31 -15.72 7.06
CA VAL A 58 31.58 -14.33 6.66
C VAL A 58 30.93 -13.37 7.66
N SER A 59 31.51 -12.18 7.82
CA SER A 59 31.00 -11.14 8.72
C SER A 59 29.80 -10.39 8.15
N GLU A 60 29.61 -10.43 6.83
CA GLU A 60 28.46 -9.83 6.15
C GLU A 60 28.04 -10.64 4.91
N ALA A 61 26.74 -10.69 4.65
CA ALA A 61 26.19 -11.29 3.43
C ALA A 61 25.03 -10.47 2.86
N LYS A 62 24.89 -10.50 1.53
CA LYS A 62 23.79 -9.84 0.83
C LYS A 62 22.63 -10.81 0.63
N PHE A 63 21.44 -10.43 1.08
CA PHE A 63 20.20 -11.18 0.86
C PHE A 63 19.10 -10.23 0.39
N LEU A 64 18.47 -10.56 -0.75
CA LEU A 64 17.43 -9.74 -1.39
C LEU A 64 17.76 -8.23 -1.46
N GLY A 65 19.01 -7.89 -1.79
CA GLY A 65 19.42 -6.48 -1.92
C GLY A 65 19.95 -5.82 -0.64
N ILE A 66 19.72 -6.42 0.53
CA ILE A 66 20.14 -5.90 1.84
C ILE A 66 21.39 -6.61 2.34
N LEU A 67 22.30 -5.84 2.95
CA LEU A 67 23.52 -6.37 3.55
C LEU A 67 23.27 -6.60 5.05
N PHE A 68 23.38 -7.85 5.47
CA PHE A 68 23.27 -8.25 6.86
C PHE A 68 24.67 -8.46 7.42
N ASP A 69 25.06 -7.65 8.40
CA ASP A 69 26.28 -7.83 9.18
C ASP A 69 26.04 -8.72 10.40
N GLU A 70 27.10 -9.37 10.89
CA GLU A 70 27.08 -10.30 12.04
C GLU A 70 26.41 -9.72 13.31
N LYS A 71 26.41 -8.38 13.45
CA LYS A 71 25.82 -7.68 14.61
C LYS A 71 24.42 -7.12 14.33
N LEU A 72 23.90 -7.29 13.12
CA LEU A 72 22.65 -6.71 12.64
C LEU A 72 22.58 -5.19 12.92
N THR A 73 23.69 -4.49 12.69
CA THR A 73 23.76 -3.02 12.84
C THR A 73 23.27 -2.30 11.60
N PHE A 74 23.30 -2.98 10.44
CA PHE A 74 23.04 -2.47 9.10
C PHE A 74 23.91 -1.27 8.70
N LYS A 75 24.99 -0.99 9.44
CA LYS A 75 25.90 0.11 9.11
C LYS A 75 26.58 -0.10 7.75
N PRO A 76 27.08 -1.31 7.39
CA PRO A 76 27.63 -1.55 6.05
C PRO A 76 26.58 -1.33 4.95
N HIS A 77 25.34 -1.78 5.17
CA HIS A 77 24.23 -1.56 4.26
C HIS A 77 23.98 -0.06 4.02
N ILE A 78 23.86 0.72 5.10
CA ILE A 78 23.58 2.16 5.04
C ILE A 78 24.71 2.92 4.32
N LEU A 79 25.98 2.56 4.57
CA LEU A 79 27.12 3.17 3.87
C LEU A 79 27.11 2.84 2.38
N ASN A 80 26.84 1.58 2.01
CA ASN A 80 26.69 1.17 0.62
C ASN A 80 25.52 1.90 -0.07
N LEU A 81 24.39 2.02 0.63
CA LEU A 81 23.19 2.72 0.15
C LEU A 81 23.47 4.21 -0.08
N LYS A 82 24.16 4.88 0.85
CA LYS A 82 24.62 6.27 0.70
C LYS A 82 25.47 6.40 -0.57
N GLN A 83 26.47 5.55 -0.77
CA GLN A 83 27.34 5.61 -1.94
C GLN A 83 26.54 5.45 -3.25
N LYS A 84 25.62 4.49 -3.31
CA LYS A 84 24.73 4.31 -4.47
C LYS A 84 23.90 5.55 -4.76
N CYS A 85 23.31 6.15 -3.73
CA CYS A 85 22.49 7.35 -3.88
C CYS A 85 23.32 8.57 -4.29
N VAL A 86 24.52 8.74 -3.73
CA VAL A 86 25.45 9.83 -4.12
C VAL A 86 25.86 9.71 -5.59
N LYS A 87 26.14 8.50 -6.08
CA LYS A 87 26.39 8.28 -7.52
C LYS A 87 25.20 8.69 -8.37
N THR A 88 23.98 8.35 -7.96
CA THR A 88 22.75 8.75 -8.67
C THR A 88 22.47 10.26 -8.58
N LEU A 89 22.82 10.90 -7.46
CA LEU A 89 22.68 12.36 -7.29
C LEU A 89 23.52 13.14 -8.29
N ASN A 90 24.63 12.60 -8.79
CA ASN A 90 25.42 13.27 -9.82
C ASN A 90 24.63 13.45 -11.12
N LEU A 91 23.72 12.54 -11.46
CA LEU A 91 22.80 12.73 -12.60
C LEU A 91 21.86 13.90 -12.33
N LEU A 92 21.28 13.95 -11.12
CA LEU A 92 20.40 15.05 -10.74
C LEU A 92 21.12 16.41 -10.77
N LYS A 93 22.39 16.47 -10.36
CA LYS A 93 23.22 17.69 -10.45
C LYS A 93 23.42 18.17 -11.88
N ILE A 94 23.61 17.26 -12.83
CA ILE A 94 23.78 17.61 -14.25
C ILE A 94 22.47 18.18 -14.78
N LEU A 95 21.34 17.55 -14.43
CA LEU A 95 20.01 17.97 -14.88
C LEU A 95 19.50 19.23 -14.19
N SER A 96 20.05 19.60 -13.02
CA SER A 96 19.65 20.80 -12.26
C SER A 96 20.48 22.04 -12.61
N ASN A 97 21.08 22.11 -13.80
CA ASN A 97 21.88 23.26 -14.23
C ASN A 97 20.98 24.48 -14.53
N THR A 98 21.47 25.70 -14.41
CA THR A 98 20.66 26.92 -14.56
C THR A 98 20.43 27.34 -16.01
N SER A 99 21.26 26.89 -16.96
CA SER A 99 21.13 27.25 -18.39
C SER A 99 20.32 26.25 -19.22
N TRP A 100 20.48 24.95 -18.96
CA TRP A 100 19.78 23.84 -19.61
C TRP A 100 19.28 22.83 -18.56
N GLY A 101 18.63 23.34 -17.51
CA GLY A 101 18.07 22.53 -16.45
C GLY A 101 16.65 22.06 -16.72
N ALA A 102 16.28 20.93 -16.13
CA ALA A 102 14.89 20.51 -16.05
C ALA A 102 14.12 21.35 -15.02
N ASP A 103 12.80 21.44 -15.18
CA ASP A 103 11.93 22.15 -14.25
C ASP A 103 11.84 21.42 -12.89
N PHE A 104 11.35 22.16 -11.88
CA PHE A 104 11.20 21.67 -10.51
C PHE A 104 10.42 20.34 -10.42
N GLN A 105 9.30 20.22 -11.13
CA GLN A 105 8.45 19.03 -11.03
C GLN A 105 9.14 17.81 -11.66
N SER A 106 9.79 18.00 -12.81
CA SER A 106 10.58 16.97 -13.46
C SER A 106 11.75 16.52 -12.57
N LEU A 107 12.54 17.44 -12.03
CA LEU A 107 13.66 17.11 -11.14
C LEU A 107 13.20 16.41 -9.87
N LEU A 108 12.10 16.86 -9.27
CA LEU A 108 11.52 16.24 -8.08
C LEU A 108 11.02 14.82 -8.38
N LYS A 109 10.40 14.61 -9.56
CA LYS A 109 9.97 13.28 -10.02
C LYS A 109 11.15 12.34 -10.20
N ILE A 110 12.23 12.81 -10.83
CA ILE A 110 13.49 12.07 -11.02
C ILE A 110 14.13 11.74 -9.66
N TYR A 111 14.17 12.70 -8.73
CA TYR A 111 14.66 12.49 -7.38
C TYR A 111 13.86 11.38 -6.66
N LYS A 112 12.53 11.47 -6.69
CA LYS A 112 11.63 10.49 -6.07
C LYS A 112 11.82 9.09 -6.67
N SER A 113 11.92 9.00 -8.00
CA SER A 113 11.99 7.72 -8.71
C SER A 113 13.34 7.02 -8.62
N LEU A 114 14.46 7.76 -8.59
CA LEU A 114 15.80 7.17 -8.67
C LEU A 114 16.56 7.13 -7.34
N ILE A 115 16.29 8.07 -6.43
CA ILE A 115 17.02 8.21 -5.17
C ILE A 115 16.12 7.85 -3.99
N LEU A 116 14.94 8.46 -3.89
CA LEU A 116 14.04 8.21 -2.77
C LEU A 116 13.55 6.76 -2.74
N SER A 117 13.23 6.18 -3.90
CA SER A 117 12.88 4.76 -4.05
C SER A 117 13.96 3.81 -3.49
N LYS A 118 15.25 4.12 -3.69
CA LYS A 118 16.37 3.34 -3.14
C LYS A 118 16.48 3.48 -1.63
N LEU A 119 16.22 4.69 -1.11
CA LEU A 119 16.18 4.93 0.33
C LEU A 119 14.99 4.23 0.97
N ASP A 120 13.83 4.19 0.32
CA ASP A 120 12.61 3.59 0.85
C ASP A 120 12.66 2.05 0.84
N TYR A 121 13.40 1.44 -0.09
CA TYR A 121 13.52 -0.01 -0.24
C TYR A 121 13.98 -0.71 1.05
N ASP A 122 13.16 -1.64 1.55
CA ASP A 122 13.37 -2.43 2.77
C ASP A 122 13.79 -1.64 4.03
N CYS A 123 13.38 -0.37 4.11
CA CYS A 123 13.63 0.46 5.28
C CYS A 123 13.00 -0.07 6.57
N MET A 124 12.10 -1.03 6.47
CA MET A 124 11.45 -1.73 7.58
C MET A 124 12.41 -2.71 8.27
N VAL A 125 13.37 -3.24 7.48
CA VAL A 125 14.46 -4.11 7.92
C VAL A 125 15.59 -3.27 8.48
N TYR A 126 16.26 -2.48 7.61
CA TYR A 126 17.45 -1.71 8.02
C TYR A 126 17.11 -0.53 8.95
N GLY A 127 15.84 -0.10 9.00
CA GLY A 127 15.36 0.93 9.93
C GLY A 127 15.45 0.53 11.41
N SER A 128 15.87 -0.70 11.71
CA SER A 128 16.27 -1.14 13.04
C SER A 128 17.66 -0.63 13.45
N ALA A 129 18.46 -0.10 12.52
CA ALA A 129 19.75 0.51 12.82
C ALA A 129 19.64 1.66 13.83
N SER A 130 20.75 2.01 14.47
CA SER A 130 20.79 3.14 15.41
C SER A 130 20.40 4.45 14.72
N LYS A 131 19.84 5.39 15.50
CA LYS A 131 19.52 6.74 15.00
C LYS A 131 20.71 7.41 14.32
N SER A 132 21.90 7.30 14.93
CA SER A 132 23.15 7.83 14.36
C SER A 132 23.54 7.19 13.02
N ALA A 133 23.31 5.87 12.85
CA ALA A 133 23.56 5.20 11.59
C ALA A 133 22.56 5.65 10.52
N LEU A 134 21.27 5.74 10.85
CA LEU A 134 20.22 6.18 9.92
C LEU A 134 20.41 7.63 9.44
N GLN A 135 20.87 8.52 10.33
CA GLN A 135 21.16 9.92 10.02
C GLN A 135 22.26 10.11 8.96
N ILE A 136 23.08 9.09 8.68
CA ILE A 136 24.07 9.12 7.59
C ILE A 136 23.40 9.34 6.21
N LEU A 137 22.13 8.96 6.06
CA LEU A 137 21.35 9.12 4.82
C LEU A 137 20.70 10.50 4.68
N ASP A 138 20.51 11.24 5.78
CA ASP A 138 19.79 12.51 5.75
C ASP A 138 20.45 13.56 4.84
N PRO A 139 21.80 13.73 4.82
CA PRO A 139 22.45 14.66 3.89
C PRO A 139 22.21 14.33 2.42
N VAL A 140 22.06 13.05 2.06
CA VAL A 140 21.74 12.61 0.69
C VAL A 140 20.33 13.07 0.32
N HIS A 141 19.38 12.90 1.24
CA HIS A 141 18.00 13.34 1.06
C HIS A 141 17.91 14.86 0.94
N HIS A 142 18.54 15.61 1.84
CA HIS A 142 18.54 17.07 1.81
C HIS A 142 19.18 17.63 0.54
N LEU A 143 20.31 17.06 0.11
CA LEU A 143 20.96 17.47 -1.12
C LEU A 143 20.05 17.22 -2.34
N GLY A 144 19.36 16.07 -2.39
CA GLY A 144 18.42 15.79 -3.46
C GLY A 144 17.27 16.80 -3.53
N LEU A 145 16.70 17.17 -2.38
CA LEU A 145 15.64 18.18 -2.31
C LEU A 145 16.13 19.58 -2.74
N ARG A 146 17.35 19.97 -2.34
CA ARG A 146 17.96 21.25 -2.78
C ARG A 146 18.20 21.29 -4.28
N LEU A 147 18.74 20.21 -4.86
CA LEU A 147 18.97 20.13 -6.30
C LEU A 147 17.65 20.17 -7.08
N ALA A 148 16.61 19.49 -6.60
CA ALA A 148 15.31 19.51 -7.25
C ALA A 148 14.66 20.90 -7.20
N SER A 149 14.69 21.56 -6.03
CA SER A 149 14.07 22.87 -5.80
C SER A 149 14.91 24.08 -6.26
N GLY A 150 16.19 23.88 -6.62
CA GLY A 150 17.12 24.98 -6.86
C GLY A 150 17.47 25.79 -5.60
N ALA A 151 17.12 25.31 -4.40
CA ALA A 151 17.34 26.03 -3.17
C ALA A 151 18.82 26.17 -2.81
N PHE A 152 19.19 27.30 -2.19
CA PHE A 152 20.54 27.55 -1.70
C PHE A 152 21.01 26.46 -0.74
N ARG A 153 22.33 26.28 -0.61
CA ARG A 153 22.93 25.31 0.31
C ARG A 153 22.57 25.58 1.78
N THR A 154 22.31 26.84 2.13
CA THR A 154 21.99 27.31 3.48
C THR A 154 20.49 27.27 3.81
N SER A 155 19.60 26.99 2.84
CA SER A 155 18.15 27.01 3.09
C SER A 155 17.75 26.06 4.23
N PRO A 156 16.84 26.42 5.13
CA PRO A 156 16.38 25.53 6.20
C PRO A 156 15.77 24.24 5.66
N VAL A 157 16.13 23.11 6.26
CA VAL A 157 15.68 21.78 5.80
C VAL A 157 14.17 21.60 5.94
N HIS A 158 13.56 22.15 6.99
CA HIS A 158 12.11 22.08 7.18
C HIS A 158 11.34 22.76 6.05
N SER A 159 11.83 23.90 5.56
CA SER A 159 11.26 24.59 4.40
C SER A 159 11.35 23.74 3.13
N LEU A 160 12.44 23.01 2.94
CA LEU A 160 12.58 22.09 1.79
C LEU A 160 11.53 20.98 1.82
N TYR A 161 11.23 20.42 2.99
CA TYR A 161 10.21 19.38 3.11
C TYR A 161 8.83 19.88 2.68
N VAL A 162 8.49 21.12 3.08
CA VAL A 162 7.22 21.76 2.74
C VAL A 162 7.15 22.08 1.25
N ILE A 163 8.13 22.79 0.70
CA ILE A 163 8.17 23.21 -0.72
C ILE A 163 8.16 21.98 -1.65
N CYS A 164 8.92 20.95 -1.32
CA CYS A 164 8.99 19.74 -2.14
C CYS A 164 7.83 18.76 -1.90
N GLY A 165 7.00 18.97 -0.87
CA GLY A 165 5.98 18.00 -0.45
C GLY A 165 6.58 16.61 -0.17
N VAL A 166 7.77 16.56 0.46
CA VAL A 166 8.45 15.29 0.82
C VAL A 166 8.84 15.33 2.30
N PRO A 167 8.31 14.42 3.14
CA PRO A 167 8.64 14.40 4.56
C PRO A 167 10.07 13.87 4.79
N CYS A 168 10.62 14.16 5.98
CA CYS A 168 11.93 13.68 6.38
C CYS A 168 12.02 12.13 6.36
N LEU A 169 13.22 11.60 6.19
CA LEU A 169 13.41 10.15 6.07
C LEU A 169 12.92 9.37 7.30
N GLN A 170 12.96 9.96 8.49
CA GLN A 170 12.43 9.31 9.69
C GLN A 170 10.92 9.03 9.55
N LEU A 171 10.13 10.06 9.23
CA LEU A 171 8.69 9.93 9.05
C LEU A 171 8.38 8.97 7.90
N ARG A 172 9.11 9.05 6.78
CA ARG A 172 8.95 8.11 5.67
C ARG A 172 9.12 6.65 6.08
N ARG A 173 10.20 6.34 6.80
CA ARG A 173 10.46 4.98 7.30
C ARG A 173 9.37 4.51 8.25
N GLN A 174 8.87 5.38 9.12
CA GLN A 174 7.75 5.07 10.00
C GLN A 174 6.48 4.78 9.19
N THR A 175 6.12 5.62 8.23
CA THR A 175 4.95 5.41 7.35
C THR A 175 5.05 4.09 6.58
N LEU A 176 6.20 3.79 5.98
CA LEU A 176 6.40 2.54 5.23
C LEU A 176 6.33 1.32 6.14
N SER A 177 6.94 1.40 7.33
CA SER A 177 6.89 0.34 8.34
C SER A 177 5.46 0.08 8.82
N LEU A 178 4.67 1.14 9.06
CA LEU A 178 3.26 1.02 9.44
C LEU A 178 2.42 0.40 8.31
N LYS A 179 2.61 0.83 7.06
CA LYS A 179 1.91 0.23 5.90
C LYS A 179 2.15 -1.27 5.82
N TYR A 180 3.38 -1.72 6.05
CA TYR A 180 3.67 -3.16 6.05
C TYR A 180 3.15 -3.88 7.28
N TYR A 181 3.20 -3.26 8.46
CA TYR A 181 2.56 -3.80 9.65
C TYR A 181 1.08 -4.05 9.41
N PHE A 182 0.35 -3.08 8.86
CA PHE A 182 -1.07 -3.21 8.57
C PHE A 182 -1.34 -4.21 7.44
N ARG A 183 -0.47 -4.31 6.44
CA ARG A 183 -0.53 -5.37 5.42
C ARG A 183 -0.36 -6.77 6.01
N ILE A 184 0.49 -6.93 7.02
CA ILE A 184 0.59 -8.20 7.76
C ILE A 184 -0.68 -8.39 8.59
N LYS A 185 -1.14 -7.37 9.32
CA LYS A 185 -2.33 -7.47 10.18
C LYS A 185 -3.62 -7.79 9.39
N SER A 186 -3.72 -7.40 8.12
CA SER A 186 -4.85 -7.74 7.25
C SER A 186 -4.86 -9.19 6.74
N ASP A 187 -3.75 -9.92 6.84
CA ASP A 187 -3.58 -11.26 6.26
C ASP A 187 -3.18 -12.24 7.37
N CYS A 188 -4.16 -12.97 7.92
CA CYS A 188 -3.95 -13.90 9.03
C CYS A 188 -3.08 -15.11 8.67
N GLU A 189 -2.97 -15.44 7.37
CA GLU A 189 -2.13 -16.52 6.87
C GLU A 189 -0.70 -16.06 6.58
N HIS A 190 -0.42 -14.76 6.66
CA HIS A 190 0.91 -14.23 6.43
C HIS A 190 1.94 -14.90 7.37
N PRO A 191 3.08 -15.41 6.87
CA PRO A 191 4.04 -16.17 7.69
C PRO A 191 4.55 -15.44 8.93
N MET A 192 4.57 -14.11 8.87
CA MET A 192 4.99 -13.23 9.98
C MET A 192 3.86 -12.72 10.87
N TYR A 193 2.59 -13.06 10.62
CA TYR A 193 1.43 -12.57 11.36
C TYR A 193 1.61 -12.70 12.87
N ASN A 194 1.79 -13.93 13.35
CA ASN A 194 1.97 -14.22 14.77
C ASN A 194 3.24 -13.58 15.35
N ARG A 195 4.34 -13.57 14.60
CA ARG A 195 5.64 -13.03 15.07
C ARG A 195 5.63 -11.51 15.23
N VAL A 196 4.84 -10.80 14.42
CA VAL A 196 4.73 -9.35 14.43
C VAL A 196 3.66 -8.87 15.41
N LEU A 197 2.48 -9.51 15.42
CA LEU A 197 1.37 -9.11 16.29
C LEU A 197 1.51 -9.61 17.73
N ARG A 198 2.16 -10.76 17.93
CA ARG A 198 2.47 -11.34 19.25
C ARG A 198 3.98 -11.48 19.40
N PRO A 199 4.72 -10.36 19.44
CA PRO A 199 6.17 -10.42 19.40
C PRO A 199 6.73 -10.99 20.71
N LEU A 200 7.64 -11.95 20.59
CA LEU A 200 8.27 -12.62 21.73
C LEU A 200 9.31 -11.73 22.41
N PHE A 201 9.60 -12.01 23.69
CA PHE A 201 10.67 -11.37 24.47
C PHE A 201 10.41 -9.91 24.88
N GLY A 202 9.16 -9.47 25.03
CA GLY A 202 8.84 -8.11 25.48
C GLY A 202 9.48 -7.70 26.81
N MET A 203 9.47 -8.58 27.81
CA MET A 203 10.16 -8.34 29.10
C MET A 203 11.67 -8.17 28.93
N PHE A 204 12.29 -8.98 28.07
CA PHE A 204 13.73 -8.89 27.79
C PHE A 204 14.09 -7.53 27.20
N TYR A 205 13.34 -7.05 26.20
CA TYR A 205 13.61 -5.75 25.58
C TYR A 205 13.34 -4.59 26.54
N SER A 206 12.34 -4.72 27.43
CA SER A 206 12.06 -3.73 28.47
C SER A 206 13.23 -3.60 29.46
N ASN A 207 13.84 -4.73 29.83
CA ASN A 207 14.97 -4.78 30.77
C ASN A 207 16.32 -4.42 30.11
N LYS A 208 16.48 -4.68 28.80
CA LYS A 208 17.73 -4.46 28.05
C LYS A 208 17.56 -3.36 27.01
N LYS A 209 17.42 -2.11 27.46
CA LYS A 209 17.21 -0.91 26.62
C LYS A 209 18.27 -0.69 25.52
N SER A 210 19.48 -1.24 25.67
CA SER A 210 20.53 -1.16 24.65
C SER A 210 20.28 -2.08 23.43
N TYR A 211 19.38 -3.05 23.55
CA TYR A 211 19.02 -3.96 22.45
C TYR A 211 17.88 -3.34 21.65
N ILE A 212 18.04 -3.35 20.33
CA ILE A 212 16.98 -2.92 19.42
C ILE A 212 15.82 -3.93 19.49
N PRO A 213 14.59 -3.49 19.80
CA PRO A 213 13.42 -4.37 19.81
C PRO A 213 13.11 -4.93 18.42
N SER A 214 12.39 -6.06 18.39
CA SER A 214 11.91 -6.64 17.14
C SER A 214 10.96 -5.70 16.39
N PHE A 215 10.72 -5.96 15.10
CA PHE A 215 9.81 -5.15 14.28
C PHE A 215 8.44 -4.95 14.94
N GLY A 216 7.80 -6.02 15.43
CA GLY A 216 6.50 -5.95 16.10
C GLY A 216 6.47 -5.02 17.32
N HIS A 217 7.49 -5.09 18.19
CA HIS A 217 7.61 -4.18 19.34
C HIS A 217 7.76 -2.72 18.92
N ARG A 218 8.59 -2.46 17.89
CA ARG A 218 8.78 -1.09 17.37
C ARG A 218 7.49 -0.53 16.80
N MET A 219 6.71 -1.34 16.07
CA MET A 219 5.44 -0.90 15.48
C MET A 219 4.39 -0.63 16.55
N ARG A 220 4.29 -1.45 17.60
CA ARG A 220 3.36 -1.22 18.71
C ARG A 220 3.55 0.16 19.36
N LEU A 221 4.80 0.55 19.62
CA LEU A 221 5.11 1.88 20.17
C LEU A 221 4.67 3.00 19.20
N LEU A 222 4.97 2.86 17.91
CA LEU A 222 4.54 3.85 16.92
C LEU A 222 3.02 3.95 16.79
N ILE A 223 2.30 2.84 16.90
CA ILE A 223 0.83 2.79 16.83
C ILE A 223 0.20 3.45 18.05
N GLN A 224 0.83 3.28 19.23
CA GLN A 224 0.45 3.99 20.46
C GLN A 224 0.65 5.49 20.31
N ASP A 225 1.79 5.90 19.77
CA ASP A 225 2.12 7.33 19.59
C ASP A 225 1.13 8.05 18.64
N ILE A 226 0.46 7.33 17.74
CA ILE A 226 -0.49 7.88 16.76
C ILE A 226 -1.97 7.54 17.06
N ASP A 227 -2.24 6.94 18.22
CA ASP A 227 -3.60 6.57 18.67
C ASP A 227 -4.38 5.70 17.66
N MET A 228 -3.74 4.65 17.14
CA MET A 228 -4.32 3.72 16.15
C MET A 228 -4.43 2.27 16.66
N GLU A 229 -4.50 2.06 17.97
CA GLU A 229 -4.53 0.69 18.55
C GLU A 229 -5.79 -0.09 18.14
N ASN A 230 -6.95 0.58 18.14
CA ASN A 230 -8.28 -0.03 17.95
C ASN A 230 -8.82 0.13 16.53
N VAL A 231 -7.94 0.26 15.53
CA VAL A 231 -8.38 0.36 14.14
C VAL A 231 -8.75 -1.01 13.61
N ASP A 232 -10.02 -1.14 13.22
CA ASP A 232 -10.54 -2.28 12.45
C ASP A 232 -9.92 -2.29 11.07
N ILE A 233 -9.39 -3.45 10.68
CA ILE A 233 -8.72 -3.63 9.40
C ILE A 233 -9.50 -4.64 8.61
N LEU A 234 -9.87 -4.24 7.40
CA LEU A 234 -10.46 -5.15 6.43
C LEU A 234 -9.47 -6.27 6.15
N ALA A 235 -9.97 -7.51 6.23
CA ALA A 235 -9.20 -8.66 5.81
C ALA A 235 -8.79 -8.48 4.35
N LYS A 236 -7.60 -8.95 4.02
CA LYS A 236 -7.12 -8.97 2.65
C LYS A 236 -8.02 -9.92 1.85
N GLU A 237 -8.77 -9.37 0.91
CA GLU A 237 -9.51 -10.16 -0.07
C GLU A 237 -8.53 -10.76 -1.09
N GLU A 238 -8.77 -12.01 -1.47
CA GLU A 238 -8.02 -12.65 -2.55
C GLU A 238 -8.46 -12.11 -3.90
N GLU A 239 -7.50 -12.00 -4.82
CA GLU A 239 -7.77 -11.58 -6.18
C GLU A 239 -8.63 -12.64 -6.87
N THR A 240 -9.71 -12.22 -7.55
CA THR A 240 -10.40 -13.11 -8.49
C THR A 240 -9.42 -13.46 -9.62
N PRO A 241 -9.27 -14.73 -9.99
CA PRO A 241 -8.33 -15.12 -11.02
C PRO A 241 -8.47 -14.29 -12.31
N PRO A 242 -7.37 -14.02 -13.04
CA PRO A 242 -7.40 -13.13 -14.20
C PRO A 242 -8.25 -13.67 -15.36
N TRP A 243 -8.57 -14.97 -15.38
CA TRP A 243 -9.45 -15.59 -16.35
C TRP A 243 -10.94 -15.56 -15.96
N THR A 244 -11.29 -15.01 -14.79
CA THR A 244 -12.69 -14.81 -14.41
C THR A 244 -13.27 -13.68 -15.26
N GLU A 245 -14.31 -13.96 -16.05
CA GLU A 245 -14.98 -12.94 -16.87
C GLU A 245 -15.55 -11.82 -15.99
N ARG A 246 -14.99 -10.61 -16.17
CA ARG A 246 -15.44 -9.39 -15.49
C ARG A 246 -16.42 -8.63 -16.39
N ASN A 247 -17.54 -9.24 -16.74
CA ASN A 247 -18.52 -8.62 -17.64
C ASN A 247 -19.39 -7.57 -16.93
N ILE A 248 -18.80 -6.56 -16.29
CA ILE A 248 -19.55 -5.48 -15.63
C ILE A 248 -20.24 -4.65 -16.73
N ALA A 249 -21.58 -4.63 -16.71
CA ALA A 249 -22.36 -3.90 -17.69
C ALA A 249 -22.40 -2.41 -17.32
N VAL A 250 -21.94 -1.55 -18.22
CA VAL A 250 -21.94 -0.10 -18.03
C VAL A 250 -22.74 0.57 -19.15
N ILE A 251 -23.58 1.55 -18.77
CA ILE A 251 -24.36 2.36 -19.70
C ILE A 251 -23.70 3.74 -19.82
N GLU A 252 -23.28 4.08 -21.04
CA GLU A 252 -22.49 5.28 -21.33
C GLU A 252 -23.30 6.43 -21.96
N ASP A 253 -24.62 6.40 -21.83
CA ASP A 253 -25.53 7.37 -22.47
C ASP A 253 -25.18 8.83 -22.14
N PHE A 254 -24.67 9.08 -20.93
CA PHE A 254 -24.30 10.42 -20.44
C PHE A 254 -22.84 10.81 -20.71
N SER A 255 -21.97 9.83 -21.00
CA SER A 255 -20.53 10.03 -21.18
C SER A 255 -20.16 10.70 -22.50
N LYS A 256 -21.08 10.69 -23.48
CA LYS A 256 -20.86 11.26 -24.82
C LYS A 256 -20.90 12.79 -24.84
N GLN A 257 -21.49 13.41 -23.82
CA GLN A 257 -21.67 14.85 -23.75
C GLN A 257 -20.68 15.49 -22.77
N THR A 258 -20.16 16.67 -23.12
CA THR A 258 -19.21 17.40 -22.27
C THR A 258 -19.97 18.21 -21.21
N LYS A 259 -19.79 17.86 -19.93
CA LYS A 259 -20.51 18.47 -18.80
C LYS A 259 -20.44 20.01 -18.77
N SER A 260 -19.31 20.60 -19.16
CA SER A 260 -19.14 22.06 -19.14
C SER A 260 -19.89 22.81 -20.25
N LEU A 261 -20.30 22.12 -21.32
CA LEU A 261 -20.95 22.73 -22.50
C LEU A 261 -22.42 22.36 -22.60
N THR A 262 -22.82 21.24 -22.00
CA THR A 262 -24.19 20.76 -22.03
C THR A 262 -25.04 21.43 -20.94
N PRO A 263 -26.17 22.07 -21.28
CA PRO A 263 -27.11 22.59 -20.30
C PRO A 263 -27.75 21.49 -19.46
N ASP A 264 -28.01 21.77 -18.18
CA ASP A 264 -28.60 20.83 -17.22
C ASP A 264 -29.95 20.25 -17.69
N SER A 265 -30.76 21.05 -18.39
CA SER A 265 -32.05 20.63 -18.95
C SER A 265 -31.91 19.50 -19.98
N VAL A 266 -30.81 19.46 -20.73
CA VAL A 266 -30.52 18.40 -21.71
C VAL A 266 -30.24 17.10 -20.99
N TYR A 267 -29.44 17.14 -19.92
CA TYR A 267 -29.16 15.95 -19.10
C TYR A 267 -30.41 15.44 -18.40
N LEU A 268 -31.29 16.32 -17.91
CA LEU A 268 -32.59 15.91 -17.35
C LEU A 268 -33.45 15.21 -18.40
N GLN A 269 -33.56 15.76 -19.60
CA GLN A 269 -34.34 15.15 -20.69
C GLN A 269 -33.76 13.79 -21.09
N LEU A 270 -32.43 13.70 -21.23
CA LEU A 270 -31.74 12.44 -21.49
C LEU A 270 -31.99 11.42 -20.38
N PHE A 271 -31.96 11.85 -19.11
CA PHE A 271 -32.23 10.98 -17.98
C PHE A 271 -33.65 10.41 -18.02
N TYR A 272 -34.66 11.25 -18.29
CA TYR A 272 -36.04 10.76 -18.40
C TYR A 272 -36.23 9.82 -19.61
N SER A 273 -35.63 10.13 -20.76
CA SER A 273 -35.65 9.23 -21.93
C SER A 273 -34.98 7.89 -21.63
N HIS A 274 -33.81 7.93 -20.98
CA HIS A 274 -33.10 6.73 -20.52
C HIS A 274 -33.95 5.90 -19.56
N ARG A 275 -34.62 6.54 -18.59
CA ARG A 275 -35.53 5.84 -17.65
C ARG A 275 -36.73 5.21 -18.34
N GLN A 276 -37.24 5.78 -19.42
CA GLN A 276 -38.29 5.15 -20.23
C GLN A 276 -37.76 3.90 -20.95
N GLN A 277 -36.57 3.98 -21.55
CA GLN A 277 -35.92 2.84 -22.21
C GLN A 277 -35.63 1.70 -21.23
N PHE A 278 -35.21 2.02 -20.00
CA PHE A 278 -34.91 1.07 -18.93
C PHE A 278 -36.02 0.97 -17.88
N SER A 279 -37.28 1.08 -18.31
CA SER A 279 -38.46 1.04 -17.43
C SER A 279 -38.63 -0.27 -16.66
N THR A 280 -38.03 -1.37 -17.13
CA THR A 280 -38.03 -2.68 -16.45
C THR A 280 -36.97 -2.82 -15.37
N TYR A 281 -36.08 -1.83 -15.19
CA TYR A 281 -35.03 -1.85 -14.18
C TYR A 281 -35.36 -0.87 -13.07
N GLU A 282 -35.17 -1.30 -11.83
CA GLU A 282 -35.24 -0.41 -10.68
C GLU A 282 -33.99 0.46 -10.55
N ALA A 283 -34.18 1.70 -10.10
CA ALA A 283 -33.12 2.69 -9.97
C ALA A 283 -32.57 2.73 -8.54
N VAL A 284 -31.24 2.75 -8.43
CA VAL A 284 -30.53 2.98 -7.16
C VAL A 284 -29.55 4.11 -7.38
N PHE A 285 -29.53 5.09 -6.49
CA PHE A 285 -28.59 6.21 -6.53
C PHE A 285 -27.59 6.06 -5.40
N THR A 286 -26.32 6.33 -5.70
CA THR A 286 -25.20 6.20 -4.74
C THR A 286 -24.36 7.45 -4.77
N ASP A 287 -23.92 7.91 -3.59
CA ASP A 287 -23.00 9.02 -3.46
C ASP A 287 -22.14 8.91 -2.19
N GLY A 288 -20.97 9.52 -2.22
CA GLY A 288 -20.04 9.64 -1.10
C GLY A 288 -19.52 11.07 -0.96
N SER A 289 -19.64 11.62 0.24
CA SER A 289 -19.23 12.99 0.53
C SER A 289 -18.08 13.04 1.53
N LYS A 290 -17.19 14.01 1.36
CA LYS A 290 -16.16 14.35 2.34
C LYS A 290 -16.14 15.85 2.60
N THR A 291 -16.27 16.20 3.86
CA THR A 291 -15.94 17.53 4.40
C THR A 291 -14.73 17.42 5.33
N VAL A 292 -14.34 18.53 5.97
CA VAL A 292 -13.18 18.54 6.89
C VAL A 292 -13.37 17.58 8.07
N ASN A 293 -14.60 17.46 8.59
CA ASN A 293 -14.90 16.72 9.83
C ASN A 293 -15.88 15.57 9.65
N HIS A 294 -16.30 15.30 8.42
CA HIS A 294 -17.31 14.28 8.11
C HIS A 294 -16.98 13.59 6.81
N VAL A 295 -17.06 12.26 6.81
CA VAL A 295 -17.10 11.45 5.59
C VAL A 295 -18.37 10.63 5.68
N GLY A 296 -19.25 10.75 4.70
CA GLY A 296 -20.52 10.05 4.66
C GLY A 296 -20.69 9.34 3.32
N SER A 297 -21.45 8.25 3.36
CA SER A 297 -21.77 7.42 2.21
C SER A 297 -23.26 7.12 2.24
N ALA A 298 -23.95 7.28 1.11
CA ALA A 298 -25.38 7.08 1.06
C ALA A 298 -25.84 6.34 -0.19
N VAL A 299 -26.98 5.68 -0.03
CA VAL A 299 -27.68 4.94 -1.08
C VAL A 299 -29.17 5.25 -0.99
N VAL A 300 -29.78 5.57 -2.12
CA VAL A 300 -31.22 5.85 -2.23
C VAL A 300 -31.85 4.88 -3.23
N PHE A 301 -32.77 4.07 -2.72
CA PHE A 301 -33.76 3.30 -3.46
C PHE A 301 -35.10 4.07 -3.47
N ASN A 302 -36.08 3.62 -4.26
CA ASN A 302 -37.40 4.28 -4.35
C ASN A 302 -38.09 4.52 -2.99
N HIS A 303 -37.94 3.58 -2.04
CA HIS A 303 -38.61 3.63 -0.73
C HIS A 303 -37.66 3.53 0.46
N LEU A 304 -36.36 3.50 0.21
CA LEU A 304 -35.36 3.29 1.26
C LEU A 304 -34.16 4.20 1.03
N THR A 305 -33.77 4.95 2.05
CA THR A 305 -32.52 5.71 2.07
C THR A 305 -31.65 5.15 3.18
N ILE A 306 -30.43 4.78 2.82
CA ILE A 306 -29.41 4.30 3.76
C ILE A 306 -28.28 5.31 3.73
N ALA A 307 -27.89 5.83 4.88
CA ALA A 307 -26.73 6.71 5.01
C ALA A 307 -25.87 6.23 6.18
N GLU A 308 -24.56 6.17 5.97
CA GLU A 308 -23.60 5.74 6.98
C GLU A 308 -22.43 6.72 7.06
N LYS A 309 -22.04 7.01 8.30
CA LYS A 309 -20.86 7.82 8.59
C LYS A 309 -19.62 6.94 8.60
N LEU A 310 -18.65 7.29 7.76
CA LEU A 310 -17.33 6.66 7.71
C LEU A 310 -16.33 7.43 8.56
N HIS A 311 -15.18 6.80 8.80
CA HIS A 311 -14.10 7.46 9.52
C HIS A 311 -13.57 8.67 8.72
N ASN A 312 -13.23 9.77 9.42
CA ASN A 312 -12.73 11.01 8.80
C ASN A 312 -11.45 10.85 7.95
N TYR A 313 -10.74 9.71 8.07
CA TYR A 313 -9.56 9.41 7.29
C TYR A 313 -9.88 8.84 5.90
N CYS A 314 -11.11 8.35 5.69
CA CYS A 314 -11.57 7.86 4.40
C CYS A 314 -11.50 8.98 3.35
N SER A 315 -11.17 8.62 2.11
CA SER A 315 -11.20 9.56 0.98
C SER A 315 -12.62 9.68 0.42
N VAL A 316 -12.88 10.70 -0.40
CA VAL A 316 -14.15 10.81 -1.15
C VAL A 316 -14.39 9.53 -1.94
N PHE A 317 -13.38 9.08 -2.69
CA PHE A 317 -13.42 7.83 -3.43
C PHE A 317 -13.78 6.61 -2.57
N THR A 318 -13.25 6.53 -1.34
CA THR A 318 -13.59 5.45 -0.40
C THR A 318 -15.07 5.48 -0.03
N ALA A 319 -15.66 6.66 0.15
CA ALA A 319 -17.07 6.82 0.47
C ALA A 319 -17.98 6.48 -0.72
N GLU A 320 -17.59 6.89 -1.92
CA GLU A 320 -18.33 6.61 -3.16
C GLU A 320 -18.35 5.11 -3.48
N ILE A 321 -17.19 4.42 -3.42
CA ILE A 321 -17.14 2.98 -3.67
C ILE A 321 -17.83 2.19 -2.55
N TYR A 322 -17.80 2.69 -1.32
CA TYR A 322 -18.54 2.09 -0.20
C TYR A 322 -20.05 2.23 -0.38
N ALA A 323 -20.53 3.33 -0.97
CA ALA A 323 -21.94 3.51 -1.30
C ALA A 323 -22.39 2.43 -2.30
N ILE A 324 -21.58 2.17 -3.32
CA ILE A 324 -21.84 1.09 -4.28
C ILE A 324 -21.84 -0.27 -3.58
N LEU A 325 -20.87 -0.54 -2.70
CA LEU A 325 -20.84 -1.79 -1.93
C LEU A 325 -22.12 -1.98 -1.11
N LYS A 326 -22.58 -0.91 -0.44
CA LYS A 326 -23.80 -0.92 0.36
C LYS A 326 -25.05 -1.12 -0.50
N ALA A 327 -25.09 -0.52 -1.68
CA ALA A 327 -26.15 -0.73 -2.66
C ALA A 327 -26.24 -2.20 -3.08
N LEU A 328 -25.10 -2.81 -3.42
CA LEU A 328 -25.03 -4.21 -3.83
C LEU A 328 -25.49 -5.17 -2.71
N HIS A 329 -25.06 -4.94 -1.45
CA HIS A 329 -25.54 -5.73 -0.31
C HIS A 329 -27.05 -5.57 -0.09
N THR A 330 -27.58 -4.37 -0.32
CA THR A 330 -29.02 -4.15 -0.19
C THR A 330 -29.79 -4.84 -1.31
N ILE A 331 -29.26 -4.84 -2.54
CA ILE A 331 -29.82 -5.55 -3.69
C ILE A 331 -29.86 -7.07 -3.46
N GLU A 332 -28.84 -7.64 -2.80
CA GLU A 332 -28.79 -9.07 -2.46
C GLU A 332 -30.00 -9.53 -1.62
N LEU A 333 -30.56 -8.62 -0.82
CA LEU A 333 -31.70 -8.88 0.06
C LEU A 333 -33.06 -8.66 -0.63
N GLN A 334 -33.08 -8.26 -1.90
CA GLN A 334 -34.30 -7.93 -2.63
C GLN A 334 -34.65 -9.02 -3.65
N ASP A 335 -35.95 -9.27 -3.83
CA ASP A 335 -36.43 -10.23 -4.83
C ASP A 335 -36.33 -9.70 -6.26
N ILE A 336 -36.29 -8.38 -6.42
CA ILE A 336 -36.18 -7.72 -7.72
C ILE A 336 -34.81 -8.08 -8.34
N LYS A 337 -34.83 -8.49 -9.61
CA LYS A 337 -33.64 -8.98 -10.30
C LYS A 337 -32.97 -7.96 -11.22
N LYS A 338 -33.67 -6.92 -11.66
CA LYS A 338 -33.14 -5.94 -12.64
C LYS A 338 -32.89 -4.59 -12.00
N TRP A 339 -31.62 -4.18 -11.97
CA TRP A 339 -31.17 -2.96 -11.29
C TRP A 339 -30.27 -2.09 -12.17
N ILE A 340 -30.41 -0.78 -12.04
CA ILE A 340 -29.44 0.21 -12.51
C ILE A 340 -28.92 1.00 -11.31
N ILE A 341 -27.61 0.94 -11.10
CA ILE A 341 -26.91 1.74 -10.10
C ILE A 341 -26.39 3.00 -10.79
N TYR A 342 -26.95 4.14 -10.40
CA TYR A 342 -26.55 5.47 -10.80
C TYR A 342 -25.54 6.03 -9.79
N THR A 343 -24.43 6.55 -10.30
CA THR A 343 -23.38 7.21 -9.51
C THR A 343 -22.85 8.40 -10.30
N ASP A 344 -22.49 9.48 -9.63
CA ASP A 344 -21.76 10.59 -10.22
C ASP A 344 -20.23 10.44 -10.12
N SER A 345 -19.76 9.40 -9.42
CA SER A 345 -18.36 9.02 -9.35
C SER A 345 -17.91 8.20 -10.56
N LYS A 346 -17.44 8.90 -11.59
CA LYS A 346 -16.81 8.25 -12.75
C LYS A 346 -15.61 7.37 -12.33
N SER A 347 -14.84 7.83 -11.35
CA SER A 347 -13.70 7.09 -10.80
C SER A 347 -14.10 5.76 -10.17
N SER A 348 -15.27 5.68 -9.52
CA SER A 348 -15.74 4.43 -8.93
C SER A 348 -16.13 3.41 -10.00
N VAL A 349 -16.80 3.85 -11.07
CA VAL A 349 -17.13 3.00 -12.22
C VAL A 349 -15.87 2.52 -12.93
N GLU A 350 -14.92 3.42 -13.21
CA GLU A 350 -13.63 3.07 -13.81
C GLU A 350 -12.82 2.10 -12.94
N ALA A 351 -12.85 2.26 -11.61
CA ALA A 351 -12.18 1.36 -10.69
C ALA A 351 -12.76 -0.07 -10.71
N LEU A 352 -14.07 -0.21 -10.90
CA LEU A 352 -14.72 -1.51 -11.07
C LEU A 352 -14.35 -2.16 -12.40
N LEU A 353 -14.35 -1.37 -13.49
CA LEU A 353 -14.01 -1.84 -14.84
C LEU A 353 -12.54 -2.25 -14.98
N TYR A 354 -11.63 -1.42 -14.49
CA TYR A 354 -10.18 -1.54 -14.71
C TYR A 354 -9.44 -1.91 -13.41
N SER A 355 -10.07 -2.73 -12.57
CA SER A 355 -9.48 -3.16 -11.29
C SER A 355 -8.14 -3.87 -11.49
N SER A 356 -7.16 -3.48 -10.69
CA SER A 356 -5.79 -3.99 -10.68
C SER A 356 -5.45 -4.54 -9.30
N ARG A 357 -4.28 -5.19 -9.16
CA ARG A 357 -3.81 -5.75 -7.88
C ARG A 357 -3.70 -4.73 -6.75
N ASP A 358 -3.49 -3.46 -7.08
CA ASP A 358 -3.34 -2.38 -6.12
C ASP A 358 -4.65 -1.59 -5.92
N SER A 359 -5.77 -2.08 -6.47
CA SER A 359 -7.08 -1.47 -6.28
C SER A 359 -7.56 -1.55 -4.82
N HIS A 360 -8.48 -0.64 -4.47
CA HIS A 360 -9.02 -0.55 -3.13
C HIS A 360 -9.78 -1.84 -2.72
N PRO A 361 -9.68 -2.33 -1.46
CA PRO A 361 -10.36 -3.55 -1.03
C PRO A 361 -11.86 -3.60 -1.33
N PHE A 362 -12.58 -2.48 -1.13
CA PHE A 362 -14.01 -2.39 -1.47
C PHE A 362 -14.31 -2.62 -2.97
N VAL A 363 -13.38 -2.33 -3.88
CA VAL A 363 -13.55 -2.64 -5.31
C VAL A 363 -13.60 -4.16 -5.50
N PHE A 364 -12.71 -4.91 -4.86
CA PHE A 364 -12.72 -6.38 -4.93
C PHE A 364 -13.99 -6.98 -4.31
N GLN A 365 -14.44 -6.43 -3.16
CA GLN A 365 -15.69 -6.85 -2.54
C GLN A 365 -16.89 -6.58 -3.45
N CYS A 366 -16.96 -5.42 -4.09
CA CYS A 366 -17.99 -5.11 -5.09
C CYS A 366 -17.96 -6.11 -6.24
N ILE A 367 -16.79 -6.39 -6.82
CA ILE A 367 -16.66 -7.32 -7.97
C ILE A 367 -17.13 -8.73 -7.58
N LYS A 368 -16.71 -9.22 -6.42
CA LYS A 368 -17.12 -10.52 -5.88
C LYS A 368 -18.64 -10.58 -5.70
N LEU A 369 -19.22 -9.54 -5.09
CA LEU A 369 -20.65 -9.47 -4.85
C LEU A 369 -21.46 -9.34 -6.15
N ILE A 370 -20.98 -8.55 -7.13
CA ILE A 370 -21.58 -8.48 -8.47
C ILE A 370 -21.59 -9.86 -9.13
N TYR A 371 -20.51 -10.63 -9.00
CA TYR A 371 -20.45 -11.98 -9.54
C TYR A 371 -21.48 -12.89 -8.86
N THR A 372 -21.54 -12.91 -7.53
CA THR A 372 -22.53 -13.67 -6.75
C THR A 372 -23.97 -13.28 -7.10
N LEU A 373 -24.26 -12.00 -7.26
CA LEU A 373 -25.58 -11.50 -7.63
C LEU A 373 -25.97 -11.97 -9.04
N LYS A 374 -25.03 -11.96 -9.99
CA LYS A 374 -25.26 -12.48 -11.35
C LYS A 374 -25.53 -13.98 -11.35
N THR A 375 -24.79 -14.76 -10.57
CA THR A 375 -25.06 -16.20 -10.45
C THR A 375 -26.43 -16.48 -9.83
N ASN A 376 -26.93 -15.55 -9.00
CA ASN A 376 -28.26 -15.59 -8.41
C ASN A 376 -29.36 -14.98 -9.32
N GLY A 377 -29.04 -14.72 -10.60
CA GLY A 377 -29.98 -14.25 -11.61
C GLY A 377 -30.24 -12.74 -11.61
N HIS A 378 -29.48 -11.94 -10.85
CA HIS A 378 -29.61 -10.48 -10.91
C HIS A 378 -28.89 -9.93 -12.16
N GLU A 379 -29.56 -8.99 -12.84
CA GLU A 379 -29.00 -8.19 -13.91
C GLU A 379 -28.74 -6.77 -13.40
N ILE A 380 -27.46 -6.44 -13.22
CA ILE A 380 -27.02 -5.16 -12.65
C ILE A 380 -26.25 -4.39 -13.71
N LYS A 381 -26.68 -3.15 -13.97
CA LYS A 381 -25.99 -2.20 -14.85
C LYS A 381 -25.54 -0.99 -14.04
N PHE A 382 -24.37 -0.46 -14.36
CA PHE A 382 -23.84 0.77 -13.78
C PHE A 382 -24.00 1.90 -14.78
N CYS A 383 -24.43 3.07 -14.32
CA CYS A 383 -24.58 4.24 -15.16
C CYS A 383 -24.00 5.45 -14.47
N TRP A 384 -22.98 6.05 -15.09
CA TRP A 384 -22.50 7.34 -14.63
C TRP A 384 -23.50 8.43 -15.01
N ILE A 385 -23.84 9.29 -14.06
CA ILE A 385 -24.66 10.48 -14.29
C ILE A 385 -23.91 11.74 -13.87
N PRO A 386 -24.13 12.88 -14.54
CA PRO A 386 -23.53 14.12 -14.09
C PRO A 386 -24.16 14.54 -12.74
N GLY A 387 -23.32 14.90 -11.77
CA GLY A 387 -23.77 15.46 -10.50
C GLY A 387 -24.21 16.93 -10.61
N TYR A 388 -25.12 17.35 -9.71
CA TYR A 388 -25.70 18.71 -9.59
C TYR A 388 -26.52 19.19 -10.79
N VAL A 389 -27.39 18.33 -11.31
CA VAL A 389 -28.16 18.58 -12.54
C VAL A 389 -29.67 18.47 -12.31
N GLY A 390 -30.11 18.41 -11.05
CA GLY A 390 -31.52 18.36 -10.67
C GLY A 390 -32.18 16.98 -10.80
N ILE A 391 -31.40 15.91 -11.03
CA ILE A 391 -31.92 14.55 -11.00
C ILE A 391 -32.33 14.22 -9.56
N ARG A 392 -33.63 14.13 -9.30
CA ARG A 392 -34.21 14.01 -7.94
C ARG A 392 -33.54 12.95 -7.06
N GLY A 393 -33.25 11.76 -7.61
CA GLY A 393 -32.58 10.69 -6.88
C GLY A 393 -31.14 11.02 -6.51
N ASN A 394 -30.40 11.67 -7.44
CA ASN A 394 -29.02 12.10 -7.20
C ASN A 394 -28.95 13.21 -6.14
N GLU A 395 -29.83 14.21 -6.22
CA GLU A 395 -29.91 15.30 -5.24
C GLU A 395 -30.35 14.82 -3.85
N GLN A 396 -31.09 13.70 -3.77
CA GLN A 396 -31.46 13.09 -2.51
C GLN A 396 -30.28 12.36 -1.88
N VAL A 397 -29.52 11.58 -2.66
CA VAL A 397 -28.36 10.84 -2.13
C VAL A 397 -27.20 11.78 -1.76
N ASP A 398 -26.97 12.86 -2.51
CA ASP A 398 -25.95 13.88 -2.17
C ASP A 398 -26.25 14.58 -0.84
N ARG A 399 -27.53 14.88 -0.56
CA ARG A 399 -27.94 15.40 0.73
C ARG A 399 -27.78 14.36 1.85
N ALA A 400 -28.13 13.10 1.59
CA ALA A 400 -27.99 12.03 2.56
C ALA A 400 -26.52 11.67 2.88
N ALA A 401 -25.61 11.79 1.90
CA ALA A 401 -24.19 11.53 2.11
C ALA A 401 -23.51 12.65 2.96
N LYS A 402 -24.11 13.84 3.01
CA LYS A 402 -23.62 14.99 3.78
C LYS A 402 -24.10 15.00 5.24
N THR A 403 -25.10 14.20 5.58
CA THR A 403 -25.55 13.95 6.95
C THR A 403 -24.75 12.81 7.58
#